data_AF-P19009-F1
#
_entry.id   AF-P19009-F1
#
_cell.length_a   1.000
_cell.length_b   1.000
_cell.length_c   1.000
_cell.angle_alpha   90.00
_cell.angle_beta   90.00
_cell.angle_gamma   90.00
#
_symmetry.space_group_name_H-M   'P 1'
#
loop_
_entity.id
_entity.type
_entity.pdbx_description
1 polymer ?
#
loop_
_entity_poly.entity_id
_entity_poly.type
_entity_poly.pdbx_seq_one_letter_code
_entity_poly.pdbx_strand_id
1 'polypeptide(L)' 'MRGIILALLLAIAGSERTQIEPVFSESKTSVYNYEAVILNGFPESGLSRAGIKINCKVEISAYAQRSYFLK' A
#
# COMPACT_ATOMS: atom_id res chain seq x y z
N MET A 1 32.98 24.30 -11.04
CA MET A 1 31.83 24.17 -11.96
C MET A 1 31.45 22.71 -12.22
N ARG A 2 32.38 21.83 -12.60
CA ARG A 2 32.08 20.41 -12.92
C ARG A 2 31.38 19.62 -11.80
N GLY A 3 31.77 19.81 -10.54
CA GLY A 3 31.17 19.10 -9.40
C GLY A 3 29.70 19.46 -9.16
N ILE A 4 29.30 20.71 -9.39
CA ILE A 4 27.90 21.14 -9.24
C ILE A 4 27.03 20.50 -10.33
N ILE A 5 27.55 20.43 -11.56
CA ILE A 5 26.85 19.75 -12.67
C ILE A 5 26.63 18.27 -12.33
N LEU A 6 27.66 17.59 -11.82
CA LEU A 6 27.54 16.18 -11.41
C LEU A 6 26.52 16.01 -10.27
N ALA A 7 26.59 16.85 -9.23
CA ALA A 7 25.64 16.80 -8.12
C ALA A 7 24.20 17.05 -8.57
N LEU A 8 23.97 17.97 -9.50
CA LEU A 8 22.65 18.26 -10.04
C LEU A 8 22.10 17.09 -10.89
N LEU A 9 22.94 16.47 -11.72
CA LEU A 9 22.55 15.26 -12.48
C LEU A 9 22.17 14.10 -11.56
N LEU A 10 22.94 13.86 -10.49
CA LEU A 10 22.65 12.83 -9.49
C LEU A 10 21.34 13.13 -8.74
N ALA A 11 21.12 14.39 -8.34
CA ALA A 11 19.89 14.80 -7.68
C ALA A 11 18.66 14.58 -8.58
N ILE A 12 18.76 14.90 -9.87
CA ILE A 12 17.67 14.67 -10.84
C ILE A 12 17.41 13.18 -11.01
N ALA A 13 18.44 12.35 -11.19
CA ALA A 13 18.29 10.90 -11.33
C ALA A 13 17.68 10.24 -10.08
N GLY A 14 18.05 10.70 -8.88
CA GLY A 14 17.47 10.23 -7.63
C GLY A 14 16.09 10.82 -7.30
N SER A 15 15.64 11.84 -8.04
CA SER A 15 14.34 12.48 -7.85
C SER A 15 13.20 11.81 -8.61
N GLU A 16 13.47 10.74 -9.37
CA GLU A 16 12.42 9.94 -9.99
C GLU A 16 11.49 9.39 -8.90
N ARG A 17 10.34 10.05 -8.75
CA ARG A 17 9.24 9.55 -7.95
C ARG A 17 8.65 8.37 -8.72
N THR A 18 9.09 7.16 -8.38
CA THR A 18 8.30 5.98 -8.74
C THR A 18 6.90 6.22 -8.20
N GLN A 19 5.90 6.25 -9.09
CA GLN A 19 4.52 6.39 -8.68
C GLN A 19 4.15 5.08 -7.95
N ILE A 20 4.28 5.08 -6.63
CA ILE A 20 3.96 3.93 -5.75
C ILE A 20 2.44 3.79 -5.57
N GLU A 21 1.65 4.73 -6.11
CA GLU A 21 0.19 4.69 -6.05
C GLU A 21 -0.36 3.56 -6.95
N PRO A 22 -1.19 2.66 -6.40
CA PRO A 22 -1.79 1.60 -7.19
C PRO A 22 -2.73 2.18 -8.25
N VAL A 23 -2.59 1.72 -9.49
CA VAL A 23 -3.45 2.11 -10.60
C VAL A 23 -4.50 1.04 -10.84
N PHE A 24 -5.76 1.37 -10.60
CA PHE A 24 -6.91 0.53 -10.91
C PHE A 24 -7.57 0.98 -12.22
N SER A 25 -8.13 0.04 -12.98
CA SER A 25 -8.81 0.31 -14.25
C SER A 25 -10.22 -0.24 -14.24
N GLU A 26 -11.15 0.39 -14.98
CA GLU A 26 -12.53 -0.08 -15.09
C GLU A 26 -12.64 -1.45 -15.78
N SER A 27 -11.67 -1.78 -16.64
CA SER A 27 -11.62 -3.06 -17.37
C SER A 27 -10.94 -4.21 -16.62
N LYS A 28 -10.44 -3.98 -15.40
CA LYS A 28 -9.72 -5.01 -14.63
C LYS A 28 -10.08 -4.96 -13.15
N THR A 29 -10.32 -6.12 -12.58
CA THR A 29 -10.43 -6.30 -11.13
C THR A 29 -9.11 -6.83 -10.60
N SER A 30 -8.52 -6.11 -9.65
CA SER A 30 -7.34 -6.57 -8.90
C SER A 30 -7.82 -7.37 -7.69
N VAL A 31 -7.27 -8.56 -7.50
CA VAL A 31 -7.64 -9.44 -6.39
C VAL A 31 -6.45 -9.57 -5.44
N TYR A 32 -6.65 -9.17 -4.18
CA TYR A 32 -5.64 -9.23 -3.13
C TYR A 32 -6.03 -10.24 -2.06
N ASN A 33 -5.05 -10.94 -1.49
CA ASN A 33 -5.28 -11.64 -0.22
C ASN A 33 -5.07 -10.63 0.91
N TYR A 34 -6.06 -10.50 1.80
CA TYR A 34 -6.02 -9.61 2.95
C TYR A 34 -6.03 -10.42 4.23
N GLU A 35 -5.05 -10.13 5.10
CA GLU A 35 -4.96 -10.68 6.44
C GLU A 35 -4.98 -9.53 7.45
N ALA A 36 -5.84 -9.66 8.47
CA ALA A 36 -5.87 -8.73 9.60
C ALA A 36 -6.01 -9.49 10.91
N VAL A 37 -5.38 -8.97 11.96
CA VAL A 37 -5.48 -9.52 13.31
C VAL A 37 -5.92 -8.40 14.25
N ILE A 38 -7.03 -8.62 14.94
CA ILE A 38 -7.55 -7.70 15.96
C ILE A 38 -7.38 -8.40 17.31
N LEU A 39 -6.50 -7.87 18.15
CA LEU A 39 -6.23 -8.39 19.50
C LEU A 39 -6.84 -7.48 20.57
N ASN A 40 -7.34 -8.10 21.63
CA ASN A 40 -7.81 -7.48 22.86
C ASN A 40 -7.07 -8.10 24.06
N GLY A 41 -6.75 -7.25 25.04
CA GLY A 41 -5.99 -7.61 26.23
C GLY A 41 -4.93 -6.55 26.54
N PHE A 42 -4.17 -6.79 27.60
CA PHE A 42 -3.10 -5.88 28.02
C PHE A 42 -1.97 -5.81 26.98
N PRO A 43 -1.39 -4.62 26.72
CA PRO A 43 -0.32 -4.45 25.75
C PRO A 43 1.02 -4.99 26.27
N GLU A 44 1.14 -5.29 27.57
CA GLU A 44 2.35 -5.84 28.16
C GLU A 44 2.76 -7.18 27.51
N SER A 45 4.06 -7.38 27.37
CA SER A 45 4.63 -8.64 26.89
C SER A 45 4.45 -9.75 27.91
N GLY A 46 4.15 -10.96 27.44
CA GLY A 46 4.02 -12.16 28.29
C GLY A 46 2.63 -12.36 28.89
N LEU A 47 1.71 -11.40 28.75
CA LEU A 47 0.30 -11.58 29.10
C LEU A 47 -0.49 -12.11 27.90
N SER A 48 -1.41 -13.03 28.16
CA SER A 48 -2.31 -13.59 27.15
C SER A 48 -3.24 -12.52 26.57
N ARG A 49 -3.45 -12.55 25.26
CA ARG A 49 -4.43 -11.74 24.53
C ARG A 49 -5.41 -12.65 23.79
N ALA A 50 -6.65 -12.21 23.66
CA ALA A 50 -7.66 -12.86 22.85
C ALA A 50 -7.96 -12.01 21.62
N GLY A 51 -8.42 -12.59 20.51
CA GLY A 51 -8.64 -11.81 19.31
C GLY A 51 -9.23 -12.58 18.14
N ILE A 52 -9.38 -11.87 17.03
CA ILE A 52 -9.94 -12.39 15.78
C ILE A 52 -8.88 -12.25 14.69
N LYS A 53 -8.65 -13.33 13.94
CA LYS A 53 -7.90 -13.32 12.69
C LYS A 53 -8.88 -13.33 11.52
N ILE A 54 -8.75 -12.36 10.63
CA ILE A 54 -9.53 -12.22 9.40
C ILE A 54 -8.60 -12.59 8.24
N ASN A 55 -9.04 -13.53 7.41
CA ASN A 55 -8.42 -13.83 6.12
C ASN A 55 -9.50 -13.76 5.06
N CYS A 56 -9.35 -12.88 4.09
CA CYS A 56 -10.27 -12.78 2.97
C CYS A 56 -9.52 -12.45 1.68
N LYS A 57 -10.23 -12.57 0.56
CA LYS A 57 -9.82 -11.92 -0.68
C LYS A 57 -10.56 -10.61 -0.79
N VAL A 58 -9.87 -9.59 -1.28
CA VAL A 58 -10.43 -8.27 -1.55
C VAL A 58 -10.32 -8.01 -3.04
N GLU A 59 -11.44 -7.72 -3.66
CA GLU A 59 -11.54 -7.34 -5.07
C GLU A 59 -11.62 -5.81 -5.16
N ILE A 60 -10.72 -5.21 -5.95
CA ILE A 60 -10.69 -3.76 -6.21
C ILE A 60 -10.80 -3.51 -7.71
N SER A 61 -11.79 -2.71 -8.11
CA SER A 61 -11.97 -2.24 -9.50
C SER A 61 -12.34 -0.76 -9.52
N ALA A 62 -11.94 -0.04 -10.57
CA ALA A 62 -12.43 1.32 -10.78
C ALA A 62 -13.83 1.28 -11.40
N TYR A 63 -14.67 2.27 -11.10
CA TYR A 63 -15.98 2.42 -11.76
C TYR A 63 -16.28 3.84 -12.26
N ALA A 64 -15.50 4.82 -11.80
CA ALA A 64 -15.51 6.18 -12.30
C ALA A 64 -14.16 6.85 -12.00
N GLN A 65 -13.98 8.09 -12.46
CA GLN A 65 -12.78 8.86 -12.17
C GLN A 65 -12.58 9.03 -10.65
N ARG A 66 -11.51 8.42 -10.12
CA ARG A 66 -11.13 8.41 -8.69
C ARG A 66 -12.14 7.72 -7.76
N SER A 67 -12.96 6.82 -8.30
CA SER A 67 -13.90 6.02 -7.52
C SER A 67 -13.72 4.52 -7.78
N TYR A 68 -13.72 3.74 -6.69
CA TYR A 68 -13.39 2.32 -6.71
C TYR A 68 -14.43 1.50 -5.95
N PHE A 69 -14.69 0.29 -6.43
CA PHE A 69 -15.41 -0.72 -5.67
C PHE A 69 -14.42 -1.56 -4.86
N LEU A 70 -14.80 -1.88 -3.63
CA LEU A 70 -14.15 -2.84 -2.78
C LEU A 70 -15.19 -3.90 -2.41
N LYS A 71 -14.88 -5.16 -2.71
CA LYS A 71 -15.74 -6.31 -2.43
C LYS A 71 -14.96 -7.41 -1.73
#